data_AF-M3H0D5-F1
#
_entry.id   AF-M3H0D5-F1
#
_cell.length_a   1.000
_cell.length_b   1.000
_cell.length_c   1.000
_cell.angle_alpha   90.00
_cell.angle_beta   90.00
_cell.angle_gamma   90.00
#
_symmetry.space_group_name_H-M   'P 1'
#
loop_
_entity.id
_entity.type
_entity.pdbx_description
1 polymer ?
#
loop_
_entity_poly.entity_id
_entity_poly.type
_entity_poly.pdbx_seq_one_letter_code
_entity_poly.pdbx_strand_id
1 'polypeptide(L)'
;MNTANKQTSNLNDNLQNSNLTNSGSKKFARDYDKEPIVIKNYEEAYQVLLKMAQLTIGLYGAGALNSFDDYTDIIDALISCIPVFLSILIFVLSSFIRYKKEQPLLKIKNSSIEFYEKGKRVFVSKRDDLRKFIYKPFFFGSEKPRNWPYWLIIAAIFLYFISMSSYSARFALTFVVFNTIGNFLTKFFFCLILGGKNAKFSFFPVICLDKSHGTAGNFWGVTTGSYFMITIFDKATYKEVKGYFLSKHGVNIDEIDKVYF
;
A
#
# COMPACT_ATOMS: atom_id res chain seq x y z
N MET A 1 0.80 19.43 74.13
CA MET A 1 2.21 19.88 73.98
C MET A 1 2.76 19.16 72.76
N ASN A 2 2.83 19.78 71.58
CA ASN A 2 3.82 20.81 71.13
C ASN A 2 5.25 20.27 71.32
N THR A 3 6.14 20.12 70.33
CA THR A 3 6.49 20.96 69.14
C THR A 3 7.49 20.11 68.32
N ALA A 4 7.35 19.83 67.02
CA ALA A 4 7.60 20.62 65.80
C ALA A 4 9.09 20.93 65.43
N ASN A 5 9.30 21.00 64.11
CA ASN A 5 10.40 21.56 63.28
C ASN A 5 11.62 20.68 62.95
N LYS A 6 12.18 20.66 61.72
CA LYS A 6 12.13 21.57 60.53
C LYS A 6 12.64 20.76 59.30
N GLN A 7 11.95 20.67 58.15
CA GLN A 7 12.02 21.52 56.94
C GLN A 7 13.45 21.71 56.37
N THR A 8 13.80 21.26 55.15
CA THR A 8 13.60 21.86 53.80
C THR A 8 14.01 20.81 52.72
N SER A 9 13.75 20.83 51.42
CA SER A 9 12.96 21.58 50.43
C SER A 9 13.22 20.89 49.06
N ASN A 10 12.15 20.62 48.30
CA ASN A 10 12.01 20.57 46.83
C ASN A 10 13.10 19.96 45.91
N LEU A 11 12.69 19.00 45.08
CA LEU A 11 12.38 19.28 43.65
C LEU A 11 11.62 18.12 42.99
N ASN A 12 10.52 18.52 42.34
CA ASN A 12 9.67 17.84 41.36
C ASN A 12 10.36 16.77 40.49
N ASP A 13 9.64 15.69 40.19
CA ASP A 13 9.05 15.54 38.86
C ASP A 13 7.84 14.58 38.88
N ASN A 14 6.67 15.16 38.63
CA ASN A 14 5.38 14.49 38.45
C ASN A 14 5.44 13.55 37.23
N LEU A 15 5.49 12.24 37.46
CA LEU A 15 5.00 11.24 36.51
C LEU A 15 3.52 10.95 36.80
N GLN A 16 2.72 12.04 36.78
CA GLN A 16 1.28 11.94 36.70
C GLN A 16 0.92 11.38 35.33
N ASN A 17 0.63 10.08 35.36
CA ASN A 17 -0.27 9.39 34.46
C ASN A 17 -1.60 10.16 34.37
N SER A 18 -1.66 11.20 33.53
CA SER A 18 -2.86 11.98 33.28
C SER A 18 -2.98 12.26 31.78
N ASN A 19 -3.55 11.29 31.06
CA ASN A 19 -4.44 11.57 29.92
C ASN A 19 -5.28 10.33 29.55
N LEU A 20 -5.65 9.52 30.55
CA LEU A 20 -6.62 8.43 30.42
C LEU A 20 -7.90 8.71 31.21
N THR A 21 -8.36 9.96 31.24
CA THR A 21 -9.71 10.33 31.66
C THR A 21 -10.15 11.55 30.87
N ASN A 22 -10.74 11.32 29.70
CA ASN A 22 -11.64 12.30 29.10
C ASN A 22 -12.92 11.57 28.69
N SER A 23 -13.66 11.14 29.72
CA SER A 23 -15.10 10.84 29.62
C SER A 23 -15.83 12.18 29.58
N GLY A 24 -15.75 12.84 28.43
CA GLY A 24 -16.41 14.10 28.13
C GLY A 24 -16.91 14.04 26.69
N SER A 25 -18.17 13.66 26.53
CA SER A 25 -18.92 13.81 25.29
C SER A 25 -18.75 15.22 24.72
N LYS A 26 -18.34 15.34 23.45
CA LYS A 26 -18.02 16.58 22.69
C LYS A 26 -16.57 17.10 22.83
N LYS A 27 -15.58 16.26 22.55
CA LYS A 27 -14.35 16.76 21.91
C LYS A 27 -14.77 17.21 20.51
N PHE A 28 -14.71 18.51 20.19
CA PHE A 28 -15.12 19.06 18.90
C PHE A 28 -14.73 18.10 17.77
N ALA A 29 -15.73 17.53 17.09
CA ALA A 29 -15.47 16.67 15.95
C ALA A 29 -14.71 17.54 14.94
N ARG A 30 -13.46 17.18 14.65
CA ARG A 30 -12.63 17.92 13.68
C ARG A 30 -13.46 18.17 12.43
N ASP A 31 -13.52 19.42 12.03
CA ASP A 31 -14.20 19.80 10.80
C ASP A 31 -13.24 19.54 9.65
N TYR A 32 -13.37 18.37 9.02
CA TYR A 32 -12.49 17.97 7.92
C TYR A 32 -12.71 18.79 6.64
N ASP A 33 -13.76 19.62 6.56
CA ASP A 33 -13.91 20.56 5.44
C ASP A 33 -13.01 21.79 5.62
N LYS A 34 -12.80 22.23 6.87
CA LYS A 34 -11.87 23.32 7.23
C LYS A 34 -10.43 22.83 7.34
N GLU A 35 -10.24 21.68 7.98
CA GLU A 35 -8.93 21.07 8.23
C GLU A 35 -8.88 19.64 7.66
N PRO A 36 -8.83 19.46 6.33
CA PRO A 36 -8.80 18.13 5.72
C PRO A 36 -7.55 17.36 6.11
N ILE A 37 -7.62 16.03 6.07
CA ILE A 37 -6.42 15.19 6.14
C ILE A 37 -5.74 15.26 4.78
N VAL A 38 -4.51 15.77 4.73
CA VAL A 38 -3.73 15.91 3.49
C VAL A 38 -2.69 14.79 3.42
N ILE A 39 -2.78 13.96 2.38
CA ILE A 39 -1.91 12.80 2.18
C ILE A 39 -1.25 12.93 0.80
N LYS A 40 0.03 12.55 0.73
CA LYS A 40 0.74 12.42 -0.55
C LYS A 40 0.19 11.23 -1.32
N ASN A 41 -0.23 11.43 -2.57
CA ASN A 41 -0.84 10.36 -3.34
C ASN A 41 0.21 9.59 -4.14
N TYR A 42 0.62 8.42 -3.65
CA TYR A 42 1.55 7.54 -4.36
C TYR A 42 0.86 6.46 -5.20
N GLU A 43 -0.46 6.54 -5.42
CA GLU A 43 -1.29 5.53 -6.08
C GLU A 43 -0.69 5.00 -7.38
N GLU A 44 -0.34 5.90 -8.31
CA GLU A 44 0.17 5.49 -9.60
C GLU A 44 1.57 4.86 -9.51
N ALA A 45 2.50 5.52 -8.82
CA ALA A 45 3.85 5.01 -8.65
C ALA A 45 3.83 3.65 -7.95
N TYR A 46 2.97 3.49 -6.94
CA TYR A 46 2.75 2.23 -6.25
C TYR A 46 2.26 1.14 -7.19
N GLN A 47 1.21 1.40 -7.98
CA GLN A 47 0.64 0.43 -8.91
C GLN A 47 1.64 0.00 -9.99
N VAL A 48 2.31 0.96 -10.65
CA VAL A 48 3.31 0.67 -11.69
C VAL A 48 4.42 -0.21 -11.13
N LEU A 49 5.00 0.19 -10.00
CA LEU A 49 6.14 -0.50 -9.41
C LEU A 49 5.75 -1.86 -8.85
N LEU A 50 4.57 -1.97 -8.25
CA LEU A 50 4.07 -3.24 -7.78
C LEU A 50 3.91 -4.23 -8.94
N LYS A 51 3.27 -3.82 -10.03
CA LYS A 51 3.07 -4.68 -11.21
C LYS A 51 4.38 -5.07 -11.89
N MET A 52 5.26 -4.09 -12.16
CA MET A 52 6.49 -4.34 -12.91
C MET A 52 7.51 -5.14 -12.09
N ALA A 53 7.75 -4.77 -10.83
CA ALA A 53 8.72 -5.50 -10.01
C ALA A 53 8.27 -6.94 -9.76
N GLN A 54 6.98 -7.18 -9.48
CA GLN A 54 6.43 -8.53 -9.36
C GLN A 54 6.63 -9.36 -10.63
N LEU A 55 6.30 -8.79 -11.79
CA LEU A 55 6.40 -9.48 -13.07
C LEU A 55 7.87 -9.80 -13.40
N THR A 56 8.76 -8.83 -13.26
CA THR A 56 10.19 -9.00 -13.56
C THR A 56 10.83 -10.02 -12.63
N ILE A 57 10.59 -9.93 -11.31
CA ILE A 57 11.12 -10.90 -10.34
C ILE A 57 10.52 -12.28 -10.57
N GLY A 58 9.22 -12.37 -10.86
CA GLY A 58 8.53 -13.63 -11.16
C GLY A 58 9.11 -14.34 -12.38
N LEU A 59 9.18 -13.66 -13.53
CA LEU A 59 9.69 -14.23 -14.78
C LEU A 59 11.15 -14.63 -14.66
N TYR A 60 11.98 -13.73 -14.13
CA TYR A 60 13.40 -13.97 -14.05
C TYR A 60 13.75 -15.04 -13.01
N GLY A 61 13.14 -14.98 -11.82
CA GLY A 61 13.34 -16.01 -10.79
C GLY A 61 12.90 -17.40 -11.26
N ALA A 62 11.80 -17.48 -12.01
CA ALA A 62 11.38 -18.72 -12.65
C ALA A 62 12.38 -19.19 -13.72
N GLY A 63 12.85 -18.29 -14.58
CA GLY A 63 13.84 -18.61 -15.61
C GLY A 63 15.16 -19.10 -15.02
N ALA A 64 15.73 -18.36 -14.08
CA ALA A 64 17.00 -18.68 -13.44
C ALA A 64 16.94 -20.04 -12.73
N LEU A 65 15.94 -20.28 -11.88
CA LEU A 65 15.85 -21.53 -11.11
C LEU A 65 15.61 -22.77 -11.98
N ASN A 66 15.09 -22.60 -13.20
CA ASN A 66 14.85 -23.71 -14.13
C ASN A 66 15.93 -23.84 -15.22
N SER A 67 16.96 -22.97 -15.23
CA SER A 67 18.02 -22.99 -16.25
C SER A 67 19.40 -23.34 -15.69
N PHE A 68 19.57 -23.27 -14.37
CA PHE A 68 20.84 -23.46 -13.68
C PHE A 68 20.75 -24.73 -12.83
N ASP A 69 21.52 -25.75 -13.21
CA ASP A 69 21.45 -27.10 -12.63
C ASP A 69 22.65 -27.42 -11.72
N ASP A 70 23.76 -26.65 -11.78
CA ASP A 70 24.99 -26.89 -11.01
C ASP A 70 25.47 -25.68 -10.17
N TYR A 71 26.42 -25.90 -9.24
CA TYR A 71 26.89 -24.87 -8.30
C TYR A 71 27.63 -23.71 -8.98
N THR A 72 28.36 -23.99 -10.07
CA THR A 72 29.04 -22.97 -10.89
C THR A 72 28.03 -22.01 -11.53
N ASP A 73 26.83 -22.51 -11.81
CA ASP A 73 25.74 -21.74 -12.41
C ASP A 73 25.16 -20.68 -11.45
N ILE A 74 25.35 -20.81 -10.13
CA ILE A 74 24.81 -19.87 -9.15
C ILE A 74 25.49 -18.49 -9.26
N ILE A 75 26.79 -18.45 -9.54
CA ILE A 75 27.49 -17.17 -9.72
C ILE A 75 26.98 -16.47 -11.00
N ASP A 76 26.82 -17.23 -12.08
CA ASP A 76 26.28 -16.70 -13.35
C ASP A 76 24.80 -16.30 -13.21
N ALA A 77 24.03 -17.00 -12.38
CA ALA A 77 22.69 -16.62 -11.98
C ALA A 77 22.69 -15.26 -11.24
N LEU A 78 23.59 -15.07 -10.28
CA LEU A 78 23.69 -13.81 -9.54
C LEU A 78 24.11 -12.63 -10.43
N ILE A 79 25.07 -12.84 -11.33
CA ILE A 79 25.50 -11.82 -12.30
C ILE A 79 24.35 -11.46 -13.25
N SER A 80 23.59 -12.45 -13.72
CA SER A 80 22.45 -12.20 -14.60
C SER A 80 21.27 -11.49 -13.90
N CYS A 81 21.28 -11.37 -12.55
CA CYS A 81 20.30 -10.56 -11.83
C CYS A 81 20.55 -9.05 -12.00
N ILE A 82 21.78 -8.63 -12.34
CA ILE A 82 22.15 -7.21 -12.49
C ILE A 82 21.21 -6.46 -13.45
N PRO A 83 20.96 -6.92 -14.70
CA PRO A 83 20.03 -6.24 -15.61
C PRO A 83 18.60 -6.17 -15.07
N VAL A 84 18.17 -7.17 -14.29
CA VAL A 84 16.84 -7.16 -13.64
C VAL A 84 16.76 -6.04 -12.61
N PHE A 85 17.74 -5.94 -11.72
CA PHE A 85 17.79 -4.85 -10.74
C PHE A 85 17.89 -3.47 -11.39
N LEU A 86 18.69 -3.34 -12.46
CA LEU A 86 18.78 -2.11 -13.24
C LEU A 86 17.43 -1.74 -13.88
N SER A 87 16.71 -2.72 -14.43
CA SER A 87 15.38 -2.48 -15.02
C SER A 87 14.39 -1.97 -13.95
N ILE A 88 14.34 -2.61 -12.78
CA ILE A 88 13.49 -2.18 -11.66
C ILE A 88 13.89 -0.78 -11.19
N LEU A 89 15.19 -0.49 -11.09
CA LEU A 89 15.68 0.83 -10.71
C LEU A 89 15.24 1.91 -11.71
N ILE A 90 15.28 1.65 -13.01
CA ILE A 90 14.79 2.57 -14.05
C ILE A 90 13.29 2.86 -13.84
N PHE A 91 12.47 1.83 -13.59
CA PHE A 91 11.05 2.01 -13.28
C PHE A 91 10.84 2.85 -12.02
N VAL A 92 11.64 2.61 -10.97
CA VAL A 92 11.58 3.37 -9.71
C VAL A 92 11.88 4.83 -9.97
N LEU A 93 13.05 5.14 -10.54
CA LEU A 93 13.48 6.50 -10.80
C LEU A 93 12.46 7.26 -11.67
N SER A 94 11.99 6.62 -12.74
CA SER A 94 11.04 7.26 -13.65
C SER A 94 9.68 7.52 -12.99
N SER A 95 9.19 6.61 -12.14
CA SER A 95 7.97 6.79 -11.35
C SER A 95 8.09 7.96 -10.36
N PHE A 96 9.24 8.08 -9.69
CA PHE A 96 9.49 9.16 -8.74
C PHE A 96 9.74 10.51 -9.42
N ILE A 97 10.37 10.54 -10.60
CA ILE A 97 10.50 11.76 -11.42
C ILE A 97 9.11 12.28 -11.80
N ARG A 98 8.23 11.39 -12.27
CA ARG A 98 6.85 11.75 -12.59
C ARG A 98 6.08 12.24 -11.37
N TYR A 99 6.21 11.55 -10.23
CA TYR A 99 5.61 11.99 -8.97
C TYR A 99 6.08 13.40 -8.58
N LYS A 100 7.38 13.71 -8.72
CA LYS A 100 7.93 15.05 -8.42
C LYS A 100 7.35 16.14 -9.33
N LYS A 101 7.05 15.80 -10.59
CA LYS A 101 6.44 16.71 -11.57
C LYS A 101 4.96 16.97 -11.29
N GLU A 102 4.19 15.93 -10.98
CA GLU A 102 2.74 16.02 -10.81
C GLU A 102 2.34 16.43 -9.39
N GLN A 103 3.19 16.17 -8.39
CA GLN A 103 2.93 16.41 -6.95
C GLN A 103 1.50 16.04 -6.52
N PRO A 104 1.08 14.78 -6.78
CA PRO A 104 -0.29 14.38 -6.53
C PRO A 104 -0.59 14.35 -5.03
N LEU A 105 -1.74 14.92 -4.64
CA LEU A 105 -2.18 15.06 -3.25
C LEU A 105 -3.61 14.57 -3.12
N LEU A 106 -3.89 13.94 -1.97
CA LEU A 106 -5.22 13.52 -1.54
C LEU A 106 -5.65 14.40 -0.38
N LYS A 107 -6.88 14.91 -0.42
CA LYS A 107 -7.51 15.61 0.71
C LYS A 107 -8.78 14.88 1.13
N ILE A 108 -8.79 14.36 2.35
CA ILE A 108 -9.95 13.69 2.95
C ILE A 108 -10.74 14.74 3.72
N LYS A 109 -11.97 14.98 3.27
CA LYS A 109 -12.95 15.92 3.84
C LYS A 109 -14.09 15.18 4.55
N ASN A 110 -15.07 15.91 5.09
CA ASN A 110 -16.18 15.28 5.83
C ASN A 110 -16.99 14.33 4.93
N SER A 111 -17.36 14.78 3.72
CA SER A 111 -18.27 14.07 2.80
C SER A 111 -17.61 13.61 1.50
N SER A 112 -16.33 13.93 1.29
CA SER A 112 -15.66 13.63 0.04
C SER A 112 -14.16 13.40 0.20
N ILE A 113 -13.58 12.68 -0.75
CA ILE A 113 -12.14 12.55 -0.90
C ILE A 113 -11.76 13.20 -2.23
N GLU A 114 -10.96 14.26 -2.15
CA GLU A 114 -10.55 15.05 -3.31
C GLU A 114 -9.12 14.71 -3.72
N PHE A 115 -8.90 14.52 -5.01
CA PHE A 115 -7.61 14.25 -5.61
C PHE A 115 -7.12 15.49 -6.36
N TYR A 116 -5.83 15.78 -6.20
CA TYR A 116 -5.17 16.94 -6.76
C TYR A 116 -3.93 16.53 -7.52
N GLU A 117 -3.68 17.20 -8.64
CA GLU A 117 -2.45 17.12 -9.43
C GLU A 117 -2.04 18.53 -9.85
N LYS A 118 -0.75 18.85 -9.77
CA LYS A 118 -0.21 20.20 -10.03
C LYS A 118 -0.98 21.31 -9.29
N GLY A 119 -1.43 21.02 -8.07
CA GLY A 119 -2.24 21.93 -7.24
C GLY A 119 -3.70 22.11 -7.70
N LYS A 120 -4.13 21.51 -8.81
CA LYS A 120 -5.51 21.56 -9.32
C LYS A 120 -6.27 20.32 -8.89
N ARG A 121 -7.54 20.50 -8.51
CA ARG A 121 -8.44 19.38 -8.17
C ARG A 121 -8.83 18.65 -9.45
N VAL A 122 -8.47 17.39 -9.57
CA VAL A 122 -8.71 16.56 -10.77
C VAL A 122 -9.89 15.61 -10.60
N PHE A 123 -10.13 15.11 -9.38
CA PHE A 123 -11.21 14.16 -9.12
C PHE A 123 -11.78 14.35 -7.71
N VAL A 124 -13.08 14.03 -7.55
CA VAL A 124 -13.77 14.06 -6.26
C VAL A 124 -14.58 12.79 -6.11
N SER A 125 -14.19 11.95 -5.15
CA SER A 125 -14.99 10.82 -4.72
C SER A 125 -15.99 11.30 -3.68
N LYS A 126 -17.27 11.36 -4.07
CA LYS A 126 -18.41 11.59 -3.17
C LYS A 126 -19.08 10.25 -2.96
N ARG A 127 -18.94 9.66 -1.77
CA ARG A 127 -19.69 8.45 -1.42
C ARG A 127 -20.26 8.59 -0.02
N ASP A 128 -21.59 8.52 0.04
CA ASP A 128 -22.35 8.49 1.28
C ASP A 128 -22.21 7.13 1.99
N ASP A 129 -21.77 6.09 1.27
CA ASP A 129 -21.77 4.69 1.71
C ASP A 129 -20.40 4.00 1.46
N LEU A 130 -19.33 4.59 2.03
CA LEU A 130 -17.97 4.07 1.95
C LEU A 130 -17.85 2.59 2.39
N ARG A 131 -18.73 2.13 3.28
CA ARG A 131 -18.77 0.74 3.80
C ARG A 131 -18.88 -0.35 2.73
N LYS A 132 -19.62 -0.14 1.64
CA LYS A 132 -19.91 -1.21 0.67
C LYS A 132 -18.71 -1.58 -0.19
N PHE A 133 -17.78 -0.65 -0.39
CA PHE A 133 -16.73 -0.78 -1.38
C PHE A 133 -15.32 -0.81 -0.80
N ILE A 134 -15.10 -0.42 0.46
CA ILE A 134 -13.74 -0.42 1.00
C ILE A 134 -13.18 -1.84 1.10
N TYR A 135 -11.97 -2.02 0.56
CA TYR A 135 -11.19 -3.25 0.73
C TYR A 135 -9.69 -2.99 0.65
N LYS A 136 -8.92 -4.01 1.02
CA LYS A 136 -7.46 -4.03 1.01
C LYS A 136 -6.94 -5.06 -0.01
N PRO A 137 -6.38 -4.65 -1.15
CA PRO A 137 -5.83 -5.59 -2.12
C PRO A 137 -4.47 -6.15 -1.68
N PHE A 138 -4.26 -7.45 -1.91
CA PHE A 138 -2.97 -8.10 -1.75
C PHE A 138 -2.15 -8.06 -3.04
N PHE A 139 -2.76 -8.33 -4.20
CA PHE A 139 -2.10 -8.20 -5.50
C PHE A 139 -2.60 -6.97 -6.25
N PHE A 140 -1.83 -6.54 -7.24
CA PHE A 140 -2.30 -5.58 -8.22
C PHE A 140 -3.50 -6.18 -8.98
N GLY A 141 -4.56 -5.39 -9.19
CA GLY A 141 -5.76 -5.83 -9.90
C GLY A 141 -6.74 -6.66 -9.07
N SER A 142 -6.46 -6.89 -7.78
CA SER A 142 -7.46 -7.45 -6.87
C SER A 142 -8.59 -6.47 -6.63
N GLU A 143 -9.81 -6.84 -7.02
CA GLU A 143 -10.99 -5.97 -7.00
C GLU A 143 -12.20 -6.63 -6.34
N LYS A 144 -13.08 -5.78 -5.79
CA LYS A 144 -14.40 -6.14 -5.25
C LYS A 144 -15.51 -5.50 -6.10
N PRO A 145 -16.61 -6.20 -6.43
CA PRO A 145 -16.88 -7.62 -6.18
C PRO A 145 -16.01 -8.53 -7.06
N ARG A 146 -15.71 -9.72 -6.52
CA ARG A 146 -14.86 -10.70 -7.19
C ARG A 146 -15.64 -11.34 -8.35
N ASN A 147 -15.21 -11.11 -9.58
CA ASN A 147 -15.79 -11.76 -10.76
C ASN A 147 -15.36 -13.24 -10.78
N TRP A 148 -16.09 -14.11 -10.09
CA TRP A 148 -15.77 -15.55 -9.99
C TRP A 148 -15.46 -16.22 -11.34
N PRO A 149 -16.17 -15.94 -12.45
CA PRO A 149 -15.85 -16.53 -13.76
C PRO A 149 -14.44 -16.16 -14.26
N TYR A 150 -13.97 -14.95 -14.01
CA TYR A 150 -12.62 -14.52 -14.39
C TYR A 150 -11.54 -15.36 -13.68
N TRP A 151 -11.74 -15.65 -12.38
CA TRP A 151 -10.83 -16.49 -11.61
C TRP A 151 -10.86 -17.95 -12.04
N LEU A 152 -12.01 -18.47 -12.49
CA LEU A 152 -12.10 -19.81 -13.08
C LEU A 152 -11.29 -19.90 -14.39
N ILE A 153 -11.35 -18.87 -15.24
CA ILE A 153 -10.56 -18.82 -16.47
C ILE A 153 -9.06 -18.80 -16.15
N ILE A 154 -8.61 -17.97 -15.20
CA ILE A 154 -7.21 -17.96 -14.75
C ILE A 154 -6.79 -19.33 -14.23
N ALA A 155 -7.62 -19.95 -13.39
CA ALA A 155 -7.33 -21.27 -12.84
C ALA A 155 -7.23 -22.33 -13.94
N ALA A 156 -8.12 -22.31 -14.93
CA ALA A 156 -8.08 -23.22 -16.08
C ALA A 156 -6.81 -23.04 -16.93
N ILE A 157 -6.41 -21.79 -17.21
CA ILE A 157 -5.16 -21.49 -17.93
C ILE A 157 -3.96 -22.01 -17.13
N PHE A 158 -3.95 -21.80 -15.82
CA PHE A 158 -2.88 -22.25 -14.95
C PHE A 158 -2.77 -23.78 -14.90
N LEU A 159 -3.90 -24.47 -14.76
CA LEU A 159 -3.97 -25.95 -14.78
C LEU A 159 -3.53 -26.51 -16.14
N TYR A 160 -3.97 -25.89 -17.24
CA TYR A 160 -3.53 -26.25 -18.58
C TYR A 160 -2.01 -26.16 -18.70
N PHE A 161 -1.41 -25.05 -18.27
CA PHE A 161 0.04 -24.84 -18.34
C PHE A 161 0.83 -25.86 -17.50
N ILE A 162 0.33 -26.20 -16.30
CA ILE A 162 0.90 -27.25 -15.46
C ILE A 162 0.81 -28.62 -16.14
N SER A 163 -0.29 -28.92 -16.84
CA SER A 163 -0.50 -30.22 -17.47
C SER A 163 0.34 -30.46 -18.74
N MET A 164 0.93 -29.42 -19.34
CA MET A 164 1.69 -29.57 -20.60
C MET A 164 2.98 -30.38 -20.41
N SER A 165 3.75 -30.13 -19.33
CA SER A 165 4.99 -30.84 -19.06
C SER A 165 5.47 -30.64 -17.62
N SER A 166 6.37 -31.50 -17.15
CA SER A 166 7.02 -31.34 -15.84
C SER A 166 7.84 -30.04 -15.75
N TYR A 167 8.48 -29.62 -16.84
CA TYR A 167 9.19 -28.34 -16.93
C TYR A 167 8.23 -27.16 -16.80
N SER A 168 7.13 -27.16 -17.57
CA SER A 168 6.10 -26.12 -17.51
C SER A 168 5.47 -26.00 -16.13
N ALA A 169 5.23 -27.13 -15.46
CA ALA A 169 4.74 -27.17 -14.09
C ALA A 169 5.72 -26.54 -13.10
N ARG A 170 7.01 -26.90 -13.17
CA ARG A 170 8.06 -26.30 -12.33
C ARG A 170 8.16 -24.80 -12.58
N PHE A 171 8.21 -24.37 -13.83
CA PHE A 171 8.26 -22.96 -14.20
C PHE A 171 7.07 -22.15 -13.69
N ALA A 172 5.85 -22.67 -13.83
CA ALA A 172 4.65 -22.00 -13.33
C ALA A 172 4.65 -21.88 -11.80
N LEU A 173 5.07 -22.94 -11.10
CA LEU A 173 5.14 -22.92 -9.64
C LEU A 173 6.22 -21.95 -9.14
N THR A 174 7.41 -21.96 -9.73
CA THR A 174 8.48 -21.03 -9.35
C THR A 174 8.09 -19.59 -9.70
N PHE A 175 7.42 -19.36 -10.82
CA PHE A 175 6.88 -18.05 -11.19
C PHE A 175 5.93 -17.51 -10.11
N VAL A 176 4.97 -18.32 -9.64
CA VAL A 176 4.04 -17.90 -8.58
C VAL A 176 4.78 -17.56 -7.28
N VAL A 177 5.78 -18.36 -6.89
CA VAL A 177 6.60 -18.12 -5.69
C VAL A 177 7.37 -16.80 -5.83
N PHE A 178 8.12 -16.61 -6.90
CA PHE A 178 8.91 -15.40 -7.11
C PHE A 178 8.06 -14.15 -7.34
N ASN A 179 6.91 -14.28 -7.99
CA ASN A 179 5.94 -13.19 -8.14
C ASN A 179 5.41 -12.74 -6.77
N THR A 180 5.12 -13.70 -5.89
CA THR A 180 4.71 -13.43 -4.51
C THR A 180 5.84 -12.78 -3.69
N ILE A 181 7.08 -13.24 -3.84
CA ILE A 181 8.27 -12.62 -3.24
C ILE A 181 8.42 -11.18 -3.74
N GLY A 182 8.28 -10.95 -5.04
CA GLY A 182 8.31 -9.61 -5.64
C GLY A 182 7.24 -8.70 -5.03
N ASN A 183 6.02 -9.19 -4.83
CA ASN A 183 4.94 -8.44 -4.18
C ASN A 183 5.33 -7.97 -2.78
N PHE A 184 5.90 -8.87 -1.98
CA PHE A 184 6.35 -8.56 -0.63
C PHE A 184 7.51 -7.57 -0.64
N LEU A 185 8.53 -7.80 -1.46
CA LEU A 185 9.70 -6.94 -1.57
C LEU A 185 9.31 -5.53 -2.00
N THR A 186 8.45 -5.36 -3.00
CA THR A 186 8.01 -4.03 -3.42
C THR A 186 7.33 -3.28 -2.29
N LYS A 187 6.38 -3.92 -1.58
CA LYS A 187 5.71 -3.29 -0.42
C LYS A 187 6.69 -2.95 0.70
N PHE A 188 7.66 -3.82 0.94
CA PHE A 188 8.70 -3.60 1.93
C PHE A 188 9.57 -2.40 1.57
N PHE A 189 10.05 -2.31 0.32
CA PHE A 189 10.84 -1.16 -0.13
C PHE A 189 10.04 0.14 -0.12
N PHE A 190 8.77 0.14 -0.52
CA PHE A 190 7.91 1.32 -0.36
C PHE A 190 7.80 1.75 1.10
N CYS A 191 7.65 0.79 2.02
CA CYS A 191 7.62 1.08 3.44
C CYS A 191 8.92 1.71 3.93
N LEU A 192 10.08 1.25 3.46
CA LEU A 192 11.37 1.84 3.82
C LEU A 192 11.55 3.24 3.23
N ILE A 193 11.25 3.42 1.94
CA ILE A 193 11.46 4.67 1.20
C ILE A 193 10.51 5.77 1.68
N LEU A 194 9.23 5.44 1.88
CA LEU A 194 8.19 6.44 2.21
C LEU A 194 7.94 6.58 3.71
N GLY A 195 8.09 5.50 4.48
CA GLY A 195 7.79 5.48 5.91
C GLY A 195 8.88 6.08 6.79
N GLY A 196 10.16 5.95 6.40
CA GLY A 196 11.31 6.43 7.17
C GLY A 196 11.28 5.97 8.64
N LYS A 197 11.52 6.87 9.60
CA LYS A 197 11.48 6.56 11.04
C LYS A 197 10.08 6.20 11.55
N ASN A 198 9.03 6.64 10.85
CA ASN A 198 7.63 6.36 11.20
C ASN A 198 7.06 5.18 10.39
N ALA A 199 7.91 4.39 9.75
CA ALA A 199 7.50 3.30 8.88
C ALA A 199 6.52 2.34 9.56
N LYS A 200 5.46 2.01 8.84
CA LYS A 200 4.48 0.99 9.21
C LYS A 200 4.39 -0.01 8.07
N PHE A 201 5.07 -1.15 8.25
CA PHE A 201 4.93 -2.24 7.30
C PHE A 201 3.53 -2.87 7.42
N SER A 202 2.94 -3.17 6.27
CA SER A 202 1.69 -3.89 6.13
C SER A 202 1.71 -4.67 4.83
N PHE A 203 1.23 -5.90 4.86
CA PHE A 203 0.94 -6.66 3.64
C PHE A 203 -0.18 -6.04 2.79
N PHE A 204 -0.94 -5.14 3.40
CA PHE A 204 -2.03 -4.39 2.80
C PHE A 204 -1.83 -2.89 3.09
N PRO A 205 -0.86 -2.23 2.43
CA PRO A 205 -0.56 -0.82 2.69
C PRO A 205 -1.56 0.12 2.00
N VAL A 206 -2.47 -0.42 1.20
CA VAL A 206 -3.44 0.34 0.41
C VAL A 206 -4.86 0.06 0.87
N ILE A 207 -5.67 1.12 0.87
CA ILE A 207 -7.13 1.05 1.03
C ILE A 207 -7.76 1.50 -0.28
N CYS A 208 -8.51 0.62 -0.94
CA CYS A 208 -9.30 0.97 -2.10
C CYS A 208 -10.65 1.54 -1.64
N LEU A 209 -11.03 2.68 -2.23
CA LEU A 209 -12.24 3.45 -1.88
C LEU A 209 -13.35 3.25 -2.92
N ASP A 210 -12.96 3.01 -4.17
CA ASP A 210 -13.87 2.90 -5.31
C ASP A 210 -13.26 2.07 -6.46
N LYS A 211 -14.03 1.84 -7.53
CA LYS A 211 -13.51 1.40 -8.82
C LYS A 211 -12.60 2.49 -9.39
N SER A 212 -11.68 2.09 -10.25
CA SER A 212 -10.85 3.05 -10.99
C SER A 212 -11.73 4.01 -11.80
N HIS A 213 -11.46 5.32 -11.68
CA HIS A 213 -12.25 6.39 -12.32
C HIS A 213 -11.48 7.18 -13.38
N GLY A 214 -10.29 6.72 -13.76
CA GLY A 214 -9.50 7.31 -14.85
C GLY A 214 -9.14 6.29 -15.92
N THR A 215 -8.92 6.77 -17.15
CA THR A 215 -8.25 6.00 -18.21
C THR A 215 -6.87 5.60 -17.76
N ALA A 216 -6.51 4.36 -18.08
CA ALA A 216 -5.22 3.75 -17.86
C ALA A 216 -4.08 4.76 -18.02
N GLY A 217 -3.48 5.20 -16.91
CA GLY A 217 -2.21 5.91 -16.99
C GLY A 217 -1.27 4.97 -17.73
N ASN A 218 -0.88 5.30 -18.97
CA ASN A 218 -0.05 4.43 -19.76
C ASN A 218 1.42 4.76 -19.46
N PHE A 219 1.91 4.31 -18.31
CA PHE A 219 3.32 4.45 -18.01
C PHE A 219 4.07 3.28 -18.64
N TRP A 220 4.75 3.51 -19.77
CA TRP A 220 5.53 2.46 -20.46
C TRP A 220 4.71 1.21 -20.89
N GLY A 221 3.46 1.38 -21.33
CA GLY A 221 2.58 0.24 -21.66
C GLY A 221 1.83 -0.33 -20.46
N VAL A 222 2.16 0.11 -19.24
CA VAL A 222 1.54 -0.38 -18.01
C VAL A 222 0.28 0.40 -17.71
N THR A 223 -0.86 -0.23 -17.89
CA THR A 223 -2.17 0.32 -17.50
C THR A 223 -2.34 0.29 -15.98
N THR A 224 -2.70 1.45 -15.40
CA THR A 224 -3.03 1.63 -13.98
C THR A 224 -4.38 2.31 -13.83
N GLY A 225 -5.10 2.00 -12.75
CA GLY A 225 -6.29 2.74 -12.40
C GLY A 225 -5.94 4.05 -11.69
N SER A 226 -6.87 5.01 -11.69
CA SER A 226 -6.65 6.32 -11.06
C SER A 226 -7.79 6.70 -10.12
N TYR A 227 -7.41 7.43 -9.07
CA TYR A 227 -8.29 8.13 -8.14
C TYR A 227 -9.19 7.24 -7.30
N PHE A 228 -8.67 6.11 -6.83
CA PHE A 228 -9.43 5.17 -6.03
C PHE A 228 -8.66 4.55 -4.86
N MET A 229 -7.36 4.82 -4.73
CA MET A 229 -6.51 4.24 -3.68
C MET A 229 -6.01 5.29 -2.69
N ILE A 230 -5.94 4.92 -1.40
CA ILE A 230 -5.13 5.60 -0.38
C ILE A 230 -3.92 4.71 -0.06
N THR A 231 -2.71 5.23 -0.28
CA THR A 231 -1.45 4.56 0.08
C THR A 231 -0.96 5.02 1.45
N ILE A 232 -0.69 4.07 2.36
CA ILE A 232 -0.34 4.36 3.76
C ILE A 232 0.91 3.56 4.16
N PHE A 233 2.02 4.26 4.42
CA PHE A 233 3.30 3.65 4.79
C PHE A 233 3.88 4.16 6.11
N ASP A 234 3.25 5.13 6.75
CA ASP A 234 3.68 5.69 8.03
C ASP A 234 2.61 5.54 9.12
N LYS A 235 3.07 5.45 10.37
CA LYS A 235 2.22 5.24 11.55
C LYS A 235 1.29 6.43 11.83
N ALA A 236 1.72 7.65 11.53
CA ALA A 236 0.97 8.87 11.87
C ALA A 236 -0.25 9.03 10.96
N THR A 237 -0.05 8.99 9.65
CA THR A 237 -1.11 8.98 8.65
C THR A 237 -2.03 7.79 8.84
N TYR A 238 -1.50 6.61 9.14
CA TYR A 238 -2.35 5.45 9.46
C TYR A 238 -3.28 5.72 10.65
N LYS A 239 -2.78 6.31 11.74
CA LYS A 239 -3.58 6.63 12.93
C LYS A 239 -4.65 7.68 12.62
N GLU A 240 -4.31 8.68 11.82
CA GLU A 240 -5.23 9.75 11.42
C GLU A 240 -6.35 9.23 10.53
N VAL A 241 -5.99 8.44 9.50
CA VAL A 241 -6.93 7.78 8.60
C VAL A 241 -7.83 6.81 9.37
N LYS A 242 -7.26 5.99 10.26
CA LYS A 242 -8.04 5.11 11.16
C LYS A 242 -9.07 5.89 11.97
N GLY A 243 -8.64 6.99 12.59
CA GLY A 243 -9.53 7.85 13.38
C GLY A 243 -10.65 8.46 12.55
N TYR A 244 -10.36 8.88 11.31
CA TYR A 244 -11.36 9.38 10.37
C TYR A 244 -12.43 8.33 10.03
N PHE A 245 -12.01 7.15 9.56
CA PHE A 245 -12.94 6.09 9.18
C PHE A 245 -13.78 5.59 10.36
N LEU A 246 -13.17 5.49 11.55
CA LEU A 246 -13.88 5.05 12.74
C LEU A 246 -14.88 6.10 13.24
N SER A 247 -14.52 7.38 13.24
CA SER A 247 -15.38 8.44 13.77
C SER A 247 -16.49 8.88 12.81
N LYS A 248 -16.20 8.99 11.51
CA LYS A 248 -17.16 9.50 10.52
C LYS A 248 -17.99 8.39 9.89
N HIS A 249 -17.38 7.25 9.64
CA HIS A 249 -18.04 6.16 8.92
C HIS A 249 -18.36 4.98 9.81
N GLY A 250 -17.89 4.96 11.07
CA GLY A 250 -18.02 3.81 11.98
C GLY A 250 -17.33 2.54 11.45
N VAL A 251 -16.30 2.71 10.62
CA VAL A 251 -15.55 1.63 9.98
C VAL A 251 -14.20 1.48 10.65
N ASN A 252 -13.92 0.31 11.21
CA ASN A 252 -12.58 -0.02 11.66
C ASN A 252 -11.74 -0.51 10.46
N ILE A 253 -10.77 0.29 10.02
CA ILE A 253 -9.90 -0.07 8.89
C ILE A 253 -9.01 -1.29 9.16
N ASP A 254 -8.95 -1.81 10.38
CA ASP A 254 -8.28 -3.09 10.66
C ASP A 254 -9.13 -4.30 10.29
N GLU A 255 -10.46 -4.12 10.27
CA GLU A 255 -11.45 -5.17 10.05
C GLU A 255 -12.01 -5.16 8.62
N ILE A 256 -11.57 -4.22 7.77
CA ILE A 256 -12.02 -4.20 6.37
C ILE A 256 -11.51 -5.41 5.59
N ASP A 257 -12.31 -5.83 4.61
CA ASP A 257 -12.06 -7.00 3.79
C ASP A 257 -10.67 -6.96 3.14
N LYS A 258 -9.97 -8.09 3.22
CA LYS A 258 -8.69 -8.32 2.54
C LYS A 258 -8.94 -9.16 1.30
N VAL A 259 -8.64 -8.60 0.12
CA VAL A 259 -8.82 -9.28 -1.15
C VAL A 259 -7.46 -9.81 -1.59
N TYR A 260 -7.35 -11.13 -1.64
CA TYR A 260 -6.11 -11.81 -2.02
C TYR A 260 -5.99 -12.01 -3.53
N PHE A 261 -7.13 -12.15 -4.21
CA PHE A 261 -7.24 -12.47 -5.62
C PHE A 261 -8.41 -11.67 -6.18
#